data_AF-A0A6D2JYU2-F1
#
_entry.id   AF-A0A6D2JYU2-F1
#
_cell.length_a   1.000
_cell.length_b   1.000
_cell.length_c   1.000
_cell.angle_alpha   90.00
_cell.angle_beta   90.00
_cell.angle_gamma   90.00
#
_symmetry.space_group_name_H-M   'P 1'
#
loop_
_entity.id
_entity.type
_entity.pdbx_description
1 polymer ?
#
loop_
_entity_poly.entity_id
_entity_poly.type
_entity_poly.pdbx_seq_one_letter_code
_entity_poly.pdbx_strand_id
1 'polypeptide(L)'
;MADLKKVQSVVLRKLSVKQGLPETQLRFIVEAWLQIVECRRVLKWTYAYGYYFPENEPTKKQLFEYLQGEAEVGLERLHLCAEVEFKQCVNESEGPSKDFLGYRMKLTGLTKATKTYFENLVKALENDLVEVKESNSKTNSKAQKNSKTNSKAPTKRRKLV
;
A
#
# COMPACT_ATOMS: atom_id res chain seq x y z
N MET A 1 -25.16 -1.65 7.21
CA MET A 1 -24.82 -0.21 7.30
C MET A 1 -25.41 0.45 8.54
N ALA A 2 -26.71 0.27 8.85
CA ALA A 2 -27.35 0.86 10.03
C ALA A 2 -26.76 0.35 11.37
N ASP A 3 -26.50 -0.95 11.49
CA ASP A 3 -25.96 -1.54 12.72
C ASP A 3 -24.53 -1.10 13.02
N LEU A 4 -23.68 -0.97 11.98
CA LEU A 4 -22.32 -0.46 12.12
C LEU A 4 -22.34 0.99 12.63
N LYS A 5 -23.19 1.85 12.06
CA LYS A 5 -23.35 3.23 12.53
C LYS A 5 -23.83 3.29 13.99
N LYS A 6 -24.74 2.41 14.38
CA LYS A 6 -25.27 2.34 15.75
C LYS A 6 -24.19 1.90 16.75
N VAL A 7 -23.46 0.83 16.47
CA VAL A 7 -22.35 0.35 17.30
C VAL A 7 -21.25 1.42 17.40
N GLN A 8 -20.90 2.04 16.28
CA GLN A 8 -19.89 3.10 16.22
C GLN A 8 -20.31 4.32 17.04
N SER A 9 -21.58 4.74 17.00
CA SER A 9 -22.07 5.86 17.80
C SER A 9 -21.99 5.63 19.32
N VAL A 10 -22.33 4.42 19.78
CA VAL A 10 -22.27 4.07 21.21
C VAL A 10 -20.82 3.98 21.69
N VAL A 11 -19.96 3.35 20.88
CA VAL A 11 -18.55 3.16 21.19
C VAL A 11 -17.78 4.49 21.19
N LEU A 12 -18.03 5.36 20.21
CA LEU A 12 -17.41 6.68 20.13
C LEU A 12 -17.85 7.60 21.27
N ARG A 13 -19.13 7.55 21.67
CA ARG A 13 -19.61 8.32 22.82
C ARG A 13 -18.91 7.89 24.11
N LYS A 14 -18.77 6.58 24.34
CA LYS A 14 -18.02 6.04 25.50
C LYS A 14 -16.57 6.52 25.50
N LEU A 15 -15.92 6.49 24.34
CA LEU A 15 -14.54 6.95 24.20
C LEU A 15 -14.41 8.47 24.38
N SER A 16 -15.38 9.24 23.90
CA SER A 16 -15.46 10.71 24.07
C SER A 16 -15.49 11.09 25.55
N VAL A 17 -16.36 10.44 26.32
CA VAL A 17 -16.44 10.63 27.78
C VAL A 17 -15.13 10.22 28.45
N LYS A 18 -14.57 9.06 28.09
CA LYS A 18 -13.34 8.54 28.70
C LYS A 18 -12.12 9.44 28.45
N GLN A 19 -11.97 9.96 27.24
CA GLN A 19 -10.81 10.80 26.86
C GLN A 19 -11.04 12.29 27.14
N GLY A 20 -12.26 12.69 27.53
CA GLY A 20 -12.61 14.11 27.69
C GLY A 20 -12.56 14.90 26.37
N LEU A 21 -12.78 14.23 25.23
CA LEU A 21 -12.67 14.82 23.89
C LEU A 21 -14.02 14.90 23.20
N PRO A 22 -14.30 15.96 22.42
CA PRO A 22 -15.50 16.03 21.58
C PRO A 22 -15.53 14.89 20.55
N GLU A 23 -16.71 14.36 20.23
CA GLU A 23 -16.88 13.31 19.20
C GLU A 23 -16.29 13.73 17.83
N THR A 24 -16.27 15.02 17.51
CA THR A 24 -15.65 15.56 16.29
C THR A 24 -14.16 15.24 16.19
N GLN A 25 -13.46 15.17 17.33
CA GLN A 25 -12.05 14.77 17.37
C GLN A 25 -11.82 13.27 17.22
N LEU A 26 -12.88 12.46 17.29
CA LEU A 26 -12.84 11.00 17.14
C LEU A 26 -13.21 10.52 15.72
N ARG A 27 -13.53 11.46 14.82
CA ARG A 27 -13.91 11.16 13.42
C ARG A 27 -12.88 10.33 12.66
N PHE A 28 -11.60 10.44 13.01
CA PHE A 28 -10.53 9.66 12.38
C PHE A 28 -10.75 8.13 12.50
N ILE A 29 -11.42 7.67 13.56
CA ILE A 29 -11.80 6.25 13.73
C ILE A 29 -12.83 5.86 12.69
N VAL A 30 -13.85 6.72 12.47
CA VAL A 30 -14.88 6.48 11.47
C VAL A 30 -14.28 6.42 10.07
N GLU A 31 -13.39 7.35 9.76
CA GLU A 31 -12.70 7.41 8.48
C GLU A 31 -11.84 6.16 8.22
N ALA A 32 -11.13 5.66 9.23
CA ALA A 32 -10.38 4.41 9.13
C ALA A 32 -11.29 3.21 8.81
N TRP A 33 -12.42 3.06 9.50
CA TRP A 33 -13.38 1.97 9.24
C TRP A 33 -14.04 2.06 7.87
N LEU A 34 -14.40 3.28 7.43
CA LEU A 34 -14.92 3.49 6.08
C LEU A 34 -13.87 3.11 5.03
N GLN A 35 -12.61 3.51 5.23
CA GLN A 35 -11.52 3.14 4.35
C GLN A 35 -11.37 1.61 4.27
N ILE A 36 -11.40 0.89 5.40
CA ILE A 36 -11.35 -0.58 5.43
C ILE A 36 -12.49 -1.20 4.62
N VAL A 37 -13.72 -0.71 4.78
CA VAL A 37 -14.90 -1.23 4.06
C VAL A 37 -14.74 -1.03 2.55
N GLU A 38 -14.33 0.16 2.12
CA GLU A 38 -14.13 0.46 0.70
C GLU A 38 -12.96 -0.34 0.10
N CYS A 39 -11.84 -0.44 0.82
CA CYS A 39 -10.70 -1.29 0.43
C CYS A 39 -11.12 -2.76 0.24
N ARG A 40 -11.89 -3.33 1.18
CA ARG A 40 -12.42 -4.70 1.03
C ARG A 40 -13.35 -4.85 -0.16
N ARG A 41 -14.13 -3.81 -0.50
CA ARG A 41 -14.97 -3.82 -1.71
C ARG A 41 -14.12 -3.82 -2.97
N VAL A 42 -13.08 -2.98 -3.05
CA VAL A 42 -12.15 -2.94 -4.19
C VAL A 42 -11.46 -4.29 -4.37
N LEU A 43 -10.96 -4.90 -3.28
CA LEU A 43 -10.29 -6.21 -3.37
C LEU A 43 -11.19 -7.30 -3.97
N LYS A 44 -12.48 -7.34 -3.59
CA LYS A 44 -13.42 -8.32 -4.19
C LYS A 44 -13.45 -8.23 -5.72
N TRP A 45 -13.41 -7.01 -6.25
CA TRP A 45 -13.40 -6.79 -7.70
C TRP A 45 -12.03 -7.00 -8.33
N THR A 46 -10.93 -6.69 -7.62
CA THR A 46 -9.58 -6.95 -8.14
C THR A 46 -9.31 -8.44 -8.26
N TYR A 47 -9.78 -9.26 -7.32
CA TYR A 47 -9.71 -10.72 -7.45
C TYR A 47 -10.49 -11.24 -8.67
N ALA A 48 -11.68 -10.69 -8.92
CA ALA A 48 -12.45 -11.03 -10.12
C ALA A 48 -11.73 -10.59 -11.41
N TYR A 49 -11.16 -9.38 -11.42
CA TYR A 49 -10.36 -8.87 -12.54
C TYR A 49 -9.13 -9.76 -12.82
N GLY A 50 -8.36 -10.10 -11.77
CA GLY A 50 -7.18 -10.95 -11.86
C GLY A 50 -7.46 -12.38 -12.33
N TYR A 51 -8.68 -12.90 -12.09
CA TYR A 51 -9.09 -14.21 -12.60
C TYR A 51 -9.19 -14.23 -14.14
N TYR A 52 -9.63 -13.13 -14.75
CA TYR A 52 -9.78 -13.00 -16.20
C TYR A 52 -8.52 -12.46 -16.90
N PHE A 53 -7.39 -12.37 -16.19
CA PHE A 53 -6.15 -11.85 -16.73
C PHE A 53 -5.61 -12.76 -17.83
N PRO A 54 -5.35 -12.27 -19.05
CA PRO A 54 -4.92 -13.13 -20.15
C PRO A 54 -3.46 -13.57 -19.97
N GLU A 55 -3.15 -14.84 -20.31
CA GLU A 55 -1.83 -15.44 -20.09
C GLU A 55 -0.70 -14.83 -20.95
N ASN A 56 -1.06 -14.12 -22.02
CA ASN A 56 -0.12 -13.51 -22.95
C ASN A 56 0.44 -12.15 -22.48
N GLU A 57 0.03 -11.64 -21.32
CA GLU A 57 0.50 -10.36 -20.76
C GLU A 57 1.16 -10.53 -19.36
N PRO A 58 2.22 -11.35 -19.24
CA PRO A 58 2.79 -11.72 -17.94
C PRO A 58 3.32 -10.54 -17.12
N THR A 59 3.88 -9.52 -17.77
CA THR A 59 4.42 -8.34 -17.08
C THR A 59 3.32 -7.45 -16.50
N LYS A 60 2.18 -7.32 -17.17
CA LYS A 60 1.03 -6.59 -16.59
C LYS A 60 0.43 -7.37 -15.42
N LYS A 61 0.40 -8.71 -15.52
CA LYS A 61 -0.03 -9.57 -14.40
C LYS A 61 0.88 -9.38 -13.18
N GLN A 62 2.21 -9.35 -13.37
CA GLN A 62 3.16 -9.10 -12.28
C GLN A 62 2.98 -7.72 -11.63
N LEU A 63 2.78 -6.66 -12.44
CA LEU A 63 2.51 -5.33 -11.92
C LEU A 63 1.19 -5.30 -11.11
N PHE A 64 0.15 -5.94 -11.64
CA PHE A 64 -1.13 -6.06 -10.95
C PHE A 64 -0.99 -6.79 -9.61
N GLU A 65 -0.35 -7.96 -9.58
CA GLU A 65 -0.12 -8.75 -8.36
C GLU A 65 0.69 -7.97 -7.32
N TYR A 66 1.70 -7.20 -7.76
CA TYR A 66 2.48 -6.34 -6.90
C TYR A 66 1.61 -5.23 -6.25
N LEU A 67 0.85 -4.50 -7.06
CA LEU A 67 -0.03 -3.42 -6.58
C LEU A 67 -1.11 -3.96 -5.64
N GLN A 68 -1.69 -5.11 -5.96
CA GLN A 68 -2.66 -5.78 -5.09
C GLN A 68 -2.03 -6.19 -3.77
N GLY A 69 -0.82 -6.78 -3.80
CA GLY A 69 -0.10 -7.21 -2.59
C GLY A 69 0.21 -6.04 -1.65
N GLU A 70 0.69 -4.91 -2.18
CA GLU A 70 0.93 -3.70 -1.37
C GLU A 70 -0.36 -3.17 -0.73
N ALA A 71 -1.46 -3.16 -1.50
CA ALA A 71 -2.76 -2.74 -1.01
C ALA A 71 -3.30 -3.66 0.11
N GLU A 72 -3.15 -4.98 -0.04
CA GLU A 72 -3.57 -5.96 0.97
C GLU A 72 -2.77 -5.85 2.27
N VAL A 73 -1.44 -5.75 2.19
CA VAL A 73 -0.59 -5.55 3.37
C VAL A 73 -0.94 -4.24 4.08
N GLY A 74 -1.16 -3.17 3.32
CA GLY A 74 -1.62 -1.89 3.85
C GLY A 74 -2.98 -1.99 4.54
N LEU A 75 -3.92 -2.73 3.96
CA LEU A 75 -5.26 -2.94 4.53
C LEU A 75 -5.20 -3.72 5.84
N GLU A 76 -4.43 -4.81 5.89
CA GLU A 76 -4.34 -5.64 7.09
C GLU A 76 -3.69 -4.88 8.26
N ARG A 77 -2.65 -4.08 7.99
CA ARG A 77 -2.05 -3.19 9.01
C ARG A 77 -3.06 -2.17 9.55
N LEU A 78 -3.84 -1.53 8.67
CA LEU A 78 -4.89 -0.59 9.07
C LEU A 78 -5.97 -1.28 9.90
N HIS A 79 -6.44 -2.44 9.45
CA HIS A 79 -7.48 -3.20 10.12
C HIS A 79 -7.04 -3.66 11.52
N LEU A 80 -5.82 -4.17 11.65
CA LEU A 80 -5.25 -4.57 12.94
C LEU A 80 -5.20 -3.39 13.92
N CYS A 81 -4.72 -2.22 13.48
CA CYS A 81 -4.70 -1.02 14.32
C CYS A 81 -6.12 -0.55 14.69
N ALA A 82 -7.05 -0.55 13.73
CA ALA A 82 -8.44 -0.14 13.94
C ALA A 82 -9.22 -1.07 14.89
N GLU A 83 -8.84 -2.34 15.00
CA GLU A 83 -9.51 -3.31 15.86
C GLU A 83 -8.79 -3.54 17.19
N VAL A 84 -7.51 -3.90 17.17
CA VAL A 84 -6.78 -4.39 18.35
C VAL A 84 -6.33 -3.23 19.23
N GLU A 85 -5.64 -2.25 18.65
CA GLU A 85 -5.14 -1.08 19.38
C GLU A 85 -6.30 -0.18 19.83
N PHE A 86 -7.40 -0.17 19.07
CA PHE A 86 -8.64 0.46 19.49
C PHE A 86 -9.21 -0.15 20.79
N LYS A 87 -9.28 -1.49 20.87
CA LYS A 87 -9.76 -2.18 22.07
C LYS A 87 -8.91 -1.84 23.30
N GLN A 88 -7.59 -1.72 23.13
CA GLN A 88 -6.69 -1.29 24.21
C GLN A 88 -7.05 0.12 24.72
N CYS A 89 -7.24 1.08 23.81
CA CYS A 89 -7.65 2.45 24.18
C CYS A 89 -8.99 2.51 24.94
N VAL A 90 -9.94 1.64 24.57
CA VAL A 90 -11.26 1.57 25.21
C VAL A 90 -11.20 0.85 26.56
N ASN A 91 -10.42 -0.22 26.69
CA ASN A 91 -10.45 -1.11 27.85
C ASN A 91 -9.38 -0.83 28.92
N GLU A 92 -8.31 -0.08 28.62
CA GLU A 92 -7.27 0.22 29.61
C GLU A 92 -7.71 1.31 30.60
N SER A 93 -7.93 0.92 31.85
CA SER A 93 -8.05 1.77 33.06
C SER A 93 -9.19 2.81 33.10
N GLU A 94 -9.61 3.14 34.33
CA GLU A 94 -10.46 4.29 34.67
C GLU A 94 -9.67 5.60 34.48
N GLY A 95 -9.58 6.09 33.24
CA GLY A 95 -8.97 7.40 32.93
C GLY A 95 -8.57 7.59 31.46
N PRO A 96 -8.12 8.80 31.07
CA PRO A 96 -7.59 9.07 29.74
C PRO A 96 -6.36 8.20 29.45
N SER A 97 -6.32 7.58 28.26
CA SER A 97 -5.15 6.77 27.88
C SER A 97 -4.02 7.70 27.48
N LYS A 98 -2.84 7.53 28.11
CA LYS A 98 -1.63 8.31 27.77
C LYS A 98 -1.20 8.08 26.32
N ASP A 99 -1.55 6.93 25.76
CA ASP A 99 -1.17 6.53 24.40
C ASP A 99 -2.24 6.85 23.35
N PHE A 100 -3.36 7.47 23.72
CA PHE A 100 -4.44 7.79 22.79
C PHE A 100 -3.99 8.71 21.64
N LEU A 101 -3.08 9.66 21.91
CA LEU A 101 -2.50 10.51 20.87
C LEU A 101 -1.63 9.70 19.90
N GLY A 102 -0.86 8.74 20.42
CA GLY A 102 -0.07 7.80 19.61
C GLY A 102 -0.96 6.97 18.70
N TYR A 103 -2.03 6.40 19.26
CA TYR A 103 -3.05 5.68 18.51
C TYR A 103 -3.67 6.55 17.41
N ARG A 104 -4.08 7.78 17.73
CA ARG A 104 -4.68 8.71 16.76
C ARG A 104 -3.73 9.00 15.59
N MET A 105 -2.47 9.30 15.88
CA MET A 105 -1.47 9.56 14.85
C MET A 105 -1.25 8.32 13.97
N LYS A 106 -1.08 7.15 14.58
CA LYS A 106 -0.84 5.89 13.88
C LYS A 106 -2.02 5.49 12.99
N LEU A 107 -3.24 5.51 13.52
CA LEU A 107 -4.44 5.17 12.75
C LEU A 107 -4.65 6.11 11.58
N THR A 108 -4.47 7.42 11.79
CA THR A 108 -4.58 8.42 10.72
C THR A 108 -3.52 8.21 9.65
N GLY A 109 -2.28 7.93 10.04
CA GLY A 109 -1.17 7.65 9.12
C GLY A 109 -1.42 6.39 8.28
N LEU A 110 -1.81 5.29 8.93
CA LEU A 110 -2.17 4.04 8.24
C LEU A 110 -3.35 4.26 7.28
N THR A 111 -4.39 4.97 7.71
CA THR A 111 -5.56 5.26 6.86
C THR A 111 -5.15 5.97 5.57
N LYS A 112 -4.28 6.98 5.68
CA LYS A 112 -3.75 7.71 4.52
C LYS A 112 -2.89 6.82 3.63
N ALA A 113 -1.97 6.04 4.21
CA ALA A 113 -1.10 5.15 3.46
C ALA A 113 -1.91 4.08 2.69
N THR A 114 -2.85 3.42 3.37
CA THR A 114 -3.75 2.43 2.76
C THR A 114 -4.57 3.04 1.63
N LYS A 115 -5.12 4.26 1.83
CA LYS A 115 -5.82 4.98 0.77
C LYS A 115 -4.93 5.16 -0.47
N THR A 116 -3.68 5.59 -0.30
CA THR A 116 -2.73 5.74 -1.41
C THR A 116 -2.48 4.44 -2.16
N TYR A 117 -2.28 3.31 -1.46
CA TYR A 117 -2.08 2.02 -2.13
C TYR A 117 -3.27 1.63 -3.00
N PHE A 118 -4.49 1.82 -2.49
CA PHE A 118 -5.71 1.52 -3.24
C PHE A 118 -5.95 2.50 -4.40
N GLU A 119 -5.64 3.78 -4.23
CA GLU A 119 -5.70 4.74 -5.34
C GLU A 119 -4.73 4.37 -6.46
N ASN A 120 -3.51 3.93 -6.12
CA ASN A 120 -2.54 3.48 -7.11
C ASN A 120 -3.02 2.23 -7.85
N LEU A 121 -3.57 1.25 -7.11
CA LEU A 121 -4.14 0.04 -7.69
C LEU A 121 -5.29 0.38 -8.65
N VAL A 122 -6.26 1.20 -8.22
CA VAL A 122 -7.41 1.57 -9.06
C VAL A 122 -6.95 2.35 -10.29
N LYS A 123 -6.04 3.33 -10.15
CA LYS A 123 -5.50 4.09 -11.28
C LYS A 123 -4.79 3.21 -12.30
N ALA A 124 -4.02 2.22 -11.83
CA ALA A 124 -3.35 1.27 -12.73
C ALA A 124 -4.36 0.43 -13.51
N LEU A 125 -5.44 -0.01 -12.87
CA LEU A 125 -6.52 -0.76 -13.50
C LEU A 125 -7.33 0.08 -14.50
N GLU A 126 -7.67 1.32 -14.14
CA GLU A 126 -8.39 2.27 -15.02
C GLU A 126 -7.61 2.57 -16.31
N ASN A 127 -6.27 2.56 -16.22
CA ASN A 127 -5.38 2.81 -17.36
C ASN A 127 -4.87 1.53 -18.03
N ASP A 128 -5.47 0.36 -17.79
CA ASP A 128 -5.07 -0.94 -18.37
C ASP A 128 -3.56 -1.26 -18.22
N LEU A 129 -2.96 -0.87 -17.10
CA LEU A 129 -1.55 -1.16 -16.76
C LEU A 129 -0.55 -0.71 -17.86
N VAL A 130 -0.81 0.43 -18.51
CA VAL A 130 0.01 0.97 -19.64
C VAL A 130 1.49 1.20 -19.31
N GLU A 131 1.84 1.35 -18.03
CA GLU A 131 3.22 1.52 -17.52
C GLU A 131 4.17 0.40 -18.00
N VAL A 132 3.62 -0.78 -18.30
CA VAL A 132 4.35 -1.92 -18.86
C VAL A 132 4.76 -1.73 -20.32
N LYS A 133 4.00 -0.97 -21.12
CA LYS A 133 4.31 -0.74 -22.54
C LYS A 133 5.50 0.22 -22.72
N GLU A 134 5.71 1.16 -21.80
CA GLU A 134 6.77 2.16 -21.88
C GLU A 134 8.15 1.66 -21.44
N SER A 135 8.21 0.61 -20.63
CA SER A 135 9.46 0.00 -20.17
C SER A 135 10.06 -0.96 -21.22
N ASN A 136 9.21 -1.65 -21.99
CA ASN A 136 9.66 -2.53 -23.08
C ASN A 136 10.16 -1.78 -24.33
N SER A 137 9.78 -0.52 -24.55
CA SER A 137 10.26 0.26 -25.70
C SER A 137 11.64 0.89 -25.47
N LYS A 138 12.11 0.99 -24.22
CA LYS A 138 13.36 1.68 -23.85
C LYS A 138 14.59 0.76 -23.77
N THR A 139 14.44 -0.56 -23.92
CA THR A 139 15.55 -1.53 -23.75
C THR A 139 16.18 -2.03 -25.05
N ASN A 140 15.71 -1.61 -26.23
CA ASN A 140 16.18 -2.14 -27.52
C ASN A 140 17.00 -1.14 -28.37
N SER A 141 17.95 -0.43 -27.75
CA SER A 141 18.94 0.35 -28.51
C SER A 141 20.23 0.60 -27.72
N LYS A 142 21.04 -0.46 -27.54
CA LYS A 142 22.51 -0.37 -27.37
C LYS A 142 23.15 -1.76 -27.54
N ALA A 143 22.97 -2.36 -28.71
CA ALA A 143 23.85 -3.43 -29.18
C ALA A 143 24.67 -2.90 -30.36
N GLN A 144 25.82 -2.29 -30.06
CA GLN A 144 26.80 -1.95 -31.08
C GLN A 144 28.04 -2.84 -30.92
N LYS A 145 28.09 -3.78 -31.86
CA LYS A 145 29.20 -4.62 -32.30
C LYS A 145 30.59 -4.02 -32.03
N ASN A 146 31.51 -4.83 -31.53
CA ASN A 146 32.77 -4.99 -32.26
C ASN A 146 33.44 -6.34 -32.01
N SER A 147 33.49 -7.15 -33.06
CA SER A 147 34.35 -8.31 -33.19
C SER A 147 35.36 -8.03 -34.30
N LYS A 148 36.66 -8.02 -34.01
CA LYS A 148 37.72 -8.46 -34.93
C LYS A 148 39.07 -8.63 -34.23
N THR A 149 39.53 -9.87 -34.28
CA THR A 149 40.87 -10.41 -34.06
C THR A 149 41.95 -9.72 -34.91
N ASN A 150 43.17 -9.52 -34.39
CA ASN A 150 44.32 -10.45 -34.55
C ASN A 150 45.70 -9.76 -34.35
N SER A 151 46.59 -10.45 -33.62
CA SER A 151 48.06 -10.54 -33.77
C SER A 151 48.95 -9.30 -33.97
N LYS A 152 49.91 -9.08 -33.03
CA LYS A 152 51.38 -9.11 -33.28
C LYS A 152 52.18 -8.67 -32.03
N ALA A 153 53.08 -9.52 -31.53
CA ALA A 153 54.27 -9.13 -30.78
C ALA A 153 55.38 -8.67 -31.76
N PRO A 154 56.32 -7.80 -31.37
CA PRO A 154 57.61 -8.29 -30.85
C PRO A 154 58.33 -7.40 -29.78
N THR A 155 58.87 -8.07 -28.77
CA THR A 155 60.27 -8.13 -28.25
C THR A 155 61.27 -6.94 -28.34
N LYS A 156 61.94 -6.68 -27.18
CA LYS A 156 63.27 -6.03 -26.90
C LYS A 156 63.33 -4.49 -27.02
N ARG A 157 63.98 -3.69 -26.15
CA ARG A 157 65.28 -3.83 -25.42
C ARG A 157 65.54 -2.67 -24.41
N ARG A 158 66.18 -2.97 -23.26
CA ARG A 158 67.24 -2.23 -22.47
C ARG A 158 66.96 -0.85 -21.80
N LYS A 159 67.06 -0.76 -20.45
CA LYS A 159 68.20 -0.33 -19.55
C LYS A 159 68.44 1.20 -19.58
N LEU A 160 68.48 1.95 -18.48
CA LEU A 160 69.46 2.11 -17.37
C LEU A 160 68.89 3.26 -16.50
N VAL A 161 69.13 3.49 -15.21
CA VAL A 161 70.25 3.31 -14.26
C VAL A 161 69.64 2.99 -12.89
#